data_AF-A0A432LFP5-F1
#
_entry.id   AF-A0A432LFP5-F1
#
_cell.length_a   1.000
_cell.length_b   1.000
_cell.length_c   1.000
_cell.angle_alpha   90.00
_cell.angle_beta   90.00
_cell.angle_gamma   90.00
#
_symmetry.space_group_name_H-M   'P 1'
#
loop_
_entity.id
_entity.type
_entity.pdbx_description
1 polymer ?
#
loop_
_entity_poly.entity_id
_entity_poly.type
_entity_poly.pdbx_seq_one_letter_code
_entity_poly.pdbx_strand_id
1 'polypeptide(L)'
;MSHLKSWTQEDIDYLEAHFGKCHVSKIANHLERTEIAVIGKARRLGLTMLTAGGYITLHELSKFLEVNNRTIKRWFEAGLKYRQKAILSKSYYFIDVGEFWSWAKNHKQLIDFSRMERGVLIPEPSWLDEAYKNSQKAAIKRHHVIWRPVEDQFLLSSLKKGDAYETIASALERSVRAVKARYRKLVSEGVAERKRYRLPWTQIEIDMLMDMDKQRLPDKEIAEELGREIHDIRYRRKRLREKGIHNFRKRKSS
;
A
#
# COMPACT_ATOMS: atom_id res chain seq x y z
N MET A 1 -25.75 44.89 -17.52
CA MET A 1 -24.34 44.53 -17.29
C MET A 1 -24.07 44.66 -15.79
N SER A 2 -23.95 43.56 -15.06
CA SER A 2 -23.60 43.62 -13.63
C SER A 2 -22.12 44.01 -13.51
N HIS A 3 -21.85 45.10 -12.79
CA HIS A 3 -20.49 45.53 -12.51
C HIS A 3 -19.78 44.41 -11.73
N LEU A 4 -18.72 43.83 -12.27
CA LEU A 4 -17.91 42.84 -11.56
C LEU A 4 -17.25 43.54 -10.36
N LYS A 5 -17.76 43.32 -9.14
CA LYS A 5 -17.17 43.82 -7.88
C LYS A 5 -15.71 43.38 -7.82
N SER A 6 -14.76 44.30 -7.82
CA SER A 6 -13.33 44.00 -7.67
C SER A 6 -13.04 43.43 -6.28
N TRP A 7 -12.07 42.52 -6.16
CA TRP A 7 -11.65 41.98 -4.86
C TRP A 7 -10.82 43.02 -4.11
N THR A 8 -11.30 43.45 -2.95
CA THR A 8 -10.55 44.33 -2.03
C THR A 8 -9.58 43.53 -1.17
N GLN A 9 -8.67 44.20 -0.48
CA GLN A 9 -7.78 43.53 0.47
C GLN A 9 -8.57 42.94 1.64
N GLU A 10 -9.58 43.66 2.15
CA GLU A 10 -10.48 43.16 3.20
C GLU A 10 -11.26 41.90 2.76
N ASP A 11 -11.73 41.84 1.51
CA ASP A 11 -12.37 40.64 0.95
C ASP A 11 -11.40 39.45 0.96
N ILE A 12 -10.13 39.70 0.66
CA ILE A 12 -9.07 38.69 0.62
C ILE A 12 -8.75 38.23 2.04
N ASP A 13 -8.51 39.15 2.98
CA ASP A 13 -8.18 38.83 4.38
C ASP A 13 -9.32 38.05 5.05
N TYR A 14 -10.57 38.45 4.81
CA TYR A 14 -11.74 37.74 5.31
C TYR A 14 -11.84 36.34 4.70
N LEU A 15 -11.61 36.21 3.39
CA LEU A 15 -11.59 34.92 2.71
C LEU A 15 -10.51 34.02 3.30
N GLU A 16 -9.27 34.49 3.43
CA GLU A 16 -8.15 33.74 4.01
C GLU A 16 -8.43 33.27 5.43
N ALA A 17 -8.97 34.15 6.28
CA ALA A 17 -9.26 33.84 7.67
C ALA A 17 -10.36 32.77 7.85
N HIS A 18 -11.31 32.67 6.91
CA HIS A 18 -12.53 31.87 7.05
C HIS A 18 -12.62 30.69 6.07
N PHE A 19 -11.83 30.65 4.99
CA PHE A 19 -11.90 29.65 3.92
C PHE A 19 -11.42 28.26 4.37
N GLY A 20 -12.36 27.41 4.79
CA GLY A 20 -12.08 26.10 5.41
C GLY A 20 -12.53 26.00 6.88
N LYS A 21 -12.87 27.13 7.53
CA LYS A 21 -13.57 27.18 8.84
C LYS A 21 -15.08 27.28 8.66
N CYS A 22 -15.52 28.01 7.63
CA CYS A 22 -16.92 28.29 7.35
C CYS A 22 -17.35 27.64 6.04
N HIS A 23 -18.66 27.34 5.93
CA HIS A 23 -19.27 26.95 4.66
C HIS A 23 -19.06 28.05 3.61
N VAL A 24 -18.72 27.65 2.38
CA VAL A 24 -18.51 28.58 1.26
C VAL A 24 -19.74 29.47 1.05
N SER A 25 -20.95 28.94 1.24
CA SER A 25 -22.20 29.71 1.20
C SER A 25 -22.24 30.87 2.20
N LYS A 26 -21.74 30.66 3.42
CA LYS A 26 -21.68 31.70 4.46
C LYS A 26 -20.65 32.79 4.09
N ILE A 27 -19.52 32.40 3.53
CA ILE A 27 -18.47 33.32 3.06
C ILE A 27 -19.00 34.13 1.86
N ALA A 28 -19.67 33.45 0.93
CA ALA A 28 -20.30 34.05 -0.25
C ALA A 28 -21.35 35.10 0.15
N ASN A 29 -22.19 34.79 1.13
CA ASN A 29 -23.17 35.74 1.66
C ASN A 29 -22.50 36.95 2.32
N HIS A 30 -21.43 36.74 3.10
CA HIS A 30 -20.72 37.84 3.76
C HIS A 30 -20.00 38.77 2.77
N LEU A 31 -19.39 38.20 1.72
CA LEU A 31 -18.68 38.97 0.70
C LEU A 31 -19.61 39.53 -0.40
N GLU A 32 -20.91 39.18 -0.33
CA GLU A 32 -21.92 39.49 -1.34
C GLU A 32 -21.51 39.01 -2.74
N ARG A 33 -21.00 37.77 -2.82
CA ARG A 33 -20.52 37.15 -4.05
C ARG A 33 -21.15 35.78 -4.23
N THR A 34 -21.11 35.24 -5.45
CA THR A 34 -21.51 33.86 -5.68
C THR A 34 -20.48 32.89 -5.14
N GLU A 35 -20.91 31.70 -4.70
CA GLU A 35 -20.01 30.64 -4.23
C GLU A 35 -18.94 30.29 -5.28
N ILE A 36 -19.30 30.31 -6.56
CA ILE A 36 -18.38 30.06 -7.69
C ILE A 36 -17.27 31.12 -7.74
N ALA A 37 -17.60 32.41 -7.53
CA ALA A 37 -16.62 33.48 -7.51
C ALA A 37 -15.65 33.36 -6.32
N VAL A 38 -16.17 32.99 -5.15
CA VAL A 38 -15.37 32.73 -3.93
C VAL A 38 -14.41 31.56 -4.14
N ILE A 39 -14.89 30.42 -4.65
CA ILE A 39 -14.07 29.25 -4.97
C ILE A 39 -12.98 29.60 -6.00
N GLY A 40 -13.35 30.35 -7.05
CA GLY A 40 -12.43 30.76 -8.10
C GLY A 40 -11.32 31.69 -7.58
N LYS A 41 -11.64 32.62 -6.67
CA LYS A 41 -10.63 33.46 -6.03
C LYS A 41 -9.75 32.68 -5.06
N ALA A 42 -10.33 31.84 -4.20
CA ALA A 42 -9.58 31.01 -3.25
C ALA A 42 -8.55 30.12 -3.97
N ARG A 43 -8.93 29.51 -5.10
CA ARG A 43 -7.99 28.74 -5.93
C ARG A 43 -6.85 29.60 -6.48
N ARG A 44 -7.12 30.81 -6.96
CA ARG A 44 -6.09 31.74 -7.47
C ARG A 44 -5.15 32.24 -6.37
N LEU A 45 -5.64 32.32 -5.13
CA LEU A 45 -4.84 32.64 -3.94
C LEU A 45 -4.09 31.42 -3.37
N GLY A 46 -4.28 30.22 -3.94
CA GLY A 46 -3.66 29.01 -3.41
C GLY A 46 -4.26 28.53 -2.08
N LEU A 47 -5.42 29.06 -1.68
CA LEU A 47 -6.12 28.63 -0.46
C LEU A 47 -6.61 27.20 -0.64
N THR A 48 -6.06 26.31 0.19
CA THR A 48 -6.43 24.91 0.27
C THR A 48 -7.26 24.69 1.53
N MET A 49 -7.93 23.54 1.67
CA MET A 49 -8.76 23.28 2.86
C MET A 49 -7.94 23.27 4.16
N LEU A 50 -6.62 23.12 4.05
CA LEU A 50 -5.62 23.28 5.09
C LEU A 50 -5.58 24.67 5.72
N THR A 51 -5.78 25.74 4.93
CA THR A 51 -5.44 27.10 5.37
C THR A 51 -6.43 27.70 6.36
N ALA A 52 -7.59 27.09 6.60
CA ALA A 52 -8.47 27.58 7.66
C ALA A 52 -8.97 26.52 8.64
N GLY A 53 -9.06 25.23 8.32
CA GLY A 53 -9.69 24.27 9.24
C GLY A 53 -8.82 23.74 10.37
N GLY A 54 -7.48 23.72 10.20
CA GLY A 54 -6.62 22.81 10.98
C GLY A 54 -6.80 21.33 10.61
N TYR A 55 -7.66 21.04 9.63
CA TYR A 55 -7.92 19.69 9.12
C TYR A 55 -7.35 19.54 7.71
N ILE A 56 -6.87 18.35 7.41
CA ILE A 56 -6.32 17.94 6.12
C ILE A 56 -7.05 16.69 5.67
N THR A 57 -7.23 16.54 4.36
CA THR A 57 -7.77 15.30 3.82
C THR A 57 -6.70 14.20 3.84
N LEU A 58 -7.12 12.94 3.89
CA LEU A 58 -6.23 11.79 3.74
C LEU A 58 -5.37 11.87 2.46
N HIS A 59 -5.92 12.40 1.38
CA HIS A 59 -5.21 12.56 0.11
C HIS A 59 -4.15 13.66 0.16
N GLU A 60 -4.43 14.78 0.83
CA GLU A 60 -3.44 15.83 1.08
C GLU A 60 -2.31 15.31 1.96
N LEU A 61 -2.63 14.63 3.07
CA LEU A 61 -1.61 14.02 3.93
C LEU A 61 -0.74 13.00 3.17
N SER A 62 -1.35 12.22 2.28
CA SER A 62 -0.66 11.27 1.40
C SER A 62 0.34 11.97 0.49
N LYS A 63 -0.04 13.10 -0.10
CA LYS A 63 0.86 13.89 -0.95
C LYS A 63 2.02 14.46 -0.14
N PHE A 64 1.74 15.07 1.00
CA PHE A 64 2.77 15.77 1.79
C PHE A 64 3.81 14.83 2.39
N LEU A 65 3.40 13.62 2.77
CA LEU A 65 4.32 12.61 3.29
C LEU A 65 4.86 11.66 2.22
N GLU A 66 4.45 11.83 0.96
CA GLU A 66 4.73 10.90 -0.15
C GLU A 66 4.42 9.43 0.17
N VAL A 67 3.37 9.18 0.97
CA VAL A 67 2.94 7.82 1.37
C VAL A 67 1.64 7.44 0.68
N ASN A 68 1.41 6.14 0.48
CA ASN A 68 0.15 5.67 -0.10
C ASN A 68 -1.05 5.91 0.84
N ASN A 69 -2.19 6.30 0.29
CA ASN A 69 -3.49 6.37 0.98
C ASN A 69 -3.80 5.13 1.84
N ARG A 70 -3.43 3.91 1.39
CA ARG A 70 -3.61 2.67 2.16
C ARG A 70 -2.74 2.63 3.42
N THR A 71 -1.55 3.20 3.37
CA THR A 71 -0.65 3.30 4.54
C THR A 71 -1.27 4.21 5.59
N ILE A 72 -1.81 5.35 5.20
CA ILE A 72 -2.52 6.27 6.13
C ILE A 72 -3.75 5.59 6.73
N LYS A 73 -4.51 4.80 5.95
CA LYS A 73 -5.63 4.01 6.51
C LYS A 73 -5.19 3.03 7.61
N ARG A 74 -4.00 2.41 7.49
CA ARG A 74 -3.45 1.58 8.56
C ARG A 74 -3.09 2.39 9.80
N TRP A 75 -2.76 3.66 9.65
CA TRP A 75 -2.53 4.54 10.81
C TRP A 75 -3.82 4.78 11.59
N PHE A 76 -4.98 4.76 10.94
CA PHE A 76 -6.28 4.81 11.64
C PHE A 76 -6.48 3.58 12.54
N GLU A 77 -6.10 2.39 12.05
CA GLU A 77 -6.10 1.16 12.85
C GLU A 77 -5.09 1.24 14.01
N ALA A 78 -3.98 1.95 13.81
CA ALA A 78 -2.99 2.27 14.84
C ALA A 78 -3.35 3.49 15.71
N GLY A 79 -4.60 3.96 15.68
CA GLY A 79 -5.12 4.98 16.59
C GLY A 79 -4.98 6.43 16.15
N LEU A 80 -4.59 6.71 14.90
CA LEU A 80 -4.65 8.07 14.35
C LEU A 80 -6.12 8.50 14.22
N LYS A 81 -6.50 9.57 14.93
CA LYS A 81 -7.87 10.09 14.89
C LYS A 81 -8.18 10.72 13.53
N TYR A 82 -9.43 10.52 13.09
CA TYR A 82 -9.96 11.11 11.87
C TYR A 82 -11.46 11.37 12.00
N ARG A 83 -11.99 12.21 11.12
CA ARG A 83 -13.42 12.43 10.91
C ARG A 83 -13.79 11.99 9.50
N GLN A 84 -14.82 11.17 9.37
CA GLN A 84 -15.33 10.74 8.07
C GLN A 84 -16.55 11.58 7.67
N LYS A 85 -16.58 12.04 6.41
CA LYS A 85 -17.73 12.73 5.84
C LYS A 85 -18.06 12.13 4.48
N ALA A 86 -19.31 11.72 4.29
CA ALA A 86 -19.82 11.38 2.97
C ALA A 86 -20.19 12.65 2.20
N ILE A 87 -19.68 12.78 0.98
CA ILE A 87 -20.01 13.88 0.06
C ILE A 87 -20.35 13.22 -1.28
N LEU A 88 -21.61 13.39 -1.71
CA LEU A 88 -22.16 12.70 -2.89
C LEU A 88 -21.98 11.18 -2.74
N SER A 89 -21.32 10.52 -3.70
CA SER A 89 -21.03 9.09 -3.71
C SER A 89 -19.70 8.69 -3.06
N LYS A 90 -18.95 9.65 -2.48
CA LYS A 90 -17.58 9.42 -1.96
C LYS A 90 -17.50 9.72 -0.47
N SER A 91 -16.72 8.91 0.24
CA SER A 91 -16.33 9.17 1.63
C SER A 91 -14.96 9.83 1.68
N TYR A 92 -14.87 10.92 2.43
CA TYR A 92 -13.65 11.66 2.70
C TYR A 92 -13.25 11.51 4.16
N TYR A 93 -11.94 11.41 4.40
CA TYR A 93 -11.34 11.32 5.72
C TYR A 93 -10.58 12.60 5.99
N PHE A 94 -10.90 13.24 7.11
CA PHE A 94 -10.30 14.48 7.58
C PHE A 94 -9.50 14.22 8.84
N ILE A 95 -8.29 14.73 8.90
CA ILE A 95 -7.33 14.52 9.98
C ILE A 95 -6.95 15.90 10.51
N ASP A 96 -7.06 16.10 11.82
CA ASP A 96 -6.57 17.34 12.43
C ASP A 96 -5.03 17.33 12.46
N VAL A 97 -4.39 18.44 12.06
CA VAL A 97 -2.92 18.52 11.97
C VAL A 97 -2.26 18.37 13.33
N GLY A 98 -2.85 18.94 14.39
CA GLY A 98 -2.32 18.85 15.76
C GLY A 98 -2.44 17.43 16.33
N GLU A 99 -3.57 16.77 16.10
CA GLU A 99 -3.76 15.36 16.46
C GLU A 99 -2.82 14.44 15.66
N PHE A 100 -2.60 14.73 14.37
CA PHE A 100 -1.62 14.02 13.56
C PHE A 100 -0.22 14.14 14.15
N TRP A 101 0.24 15.34 14.50
CA TRP A 101 1.56 15.53 15.09
C TRP A 101 1.69 14.85 16.45
N SER A 102 0.65 14.92 17.28
CA SER A 102 0.62 14.25 18.59
C SER A 102 0.74 12.73 18.44
N TRP A 103 0.04 12.15 17.47
CA TRP A 103 0.12 10.73 17.16
C TRP A 103 1.48 10.35 16.56
N ALA A 104 1.98 11.13 15.61
CA ALA A 104 3.25 10.91 14.91
C ALA A 104 4.46 10.93 15.86
N LYS A 105 4.42 11.75 16.91
CA LYS A 105 5.47 11.80 17.95
C LYS A 105 5.73 10.45 18.60
N ASN A 106 4.69 9.65 18.80
CA ASN A 106 4.77 8.32 19.43
C ASN A 106 4.97 7.19 18.40
N HIS A 107 4.81 7.49 17.12
CA HIS A 107 4.85 6.53 16.01
C HIS A 107 5.91 6.89 14.97
N LYS A 108 7.01 7.54 15.40
CA LYS A 108 8.10 8.00 14.51
C LYS A 108 8.67 6.89 13.63
N GLN A 109 8.71 5.64 14.11
CA GLN A 109 9.20 4.50 13.32
C GLN A 109 8.32 4.15 12.10
N LEU A 110 7.05 4.55 12.10
CA LEU A 110 6.10 4.24 11.02
C LEU A 110 6.16 5.23 9.86
N ILE A 111 6.74 6.41 10.09
CA ILE A 111 6.73 7.53 9.16
C ILE A 111 8.14 7.82 8.69
N ASP A 112 8.33 7.87 7.37
CA ASP A 112 9.58 8.33 6.80
C ASP A 112 9.49 9.84 6.52
N PHE A 113 9.97 10.64 7.48
CA PHE A 113 9.97 12.09 7.35
C PHE A 113 10.99 12.61 6.34
N SER A 114 11.95 11.79 5.89
CA SER A 114 13.05 12.26 5.02
C SER A 114 12.58 12.82 3.66
N ARG A 115 11.38 12.45 3.24
CA ARG A 115 10.76 12.84 1.96
C ARG A 115 9.71 13.94 2.08
N MET A 116 9.34 14.31 3.30
CA MET A 116 8.33 15.33 3.54
C MET A 116 8.92 16.72 3.29
N GLU A 117 8.19 17.58 2.59
CA GLU A 117 8.52 19.00 2.44
C GLU A 117 8.23 19.78 3.73
N ARG A 118 9.14 20.69 4.12
CA ARG A 118 8.98 21.56 5.30
C ARG A 118 7.99 22.69 5.01
N GLY A 119 7.31 23.15 6.06
CA GLY A 119 6.33 24.24 6.03
C GLY A 119 4.96 23.83 5.49
N VAL A 120 4.75 22.55 5.19
CA VAL A 120 3.52 22.07 4.55
C VAL A 120 2.42 21.71 5.54
N LEU A 121 2.78 21.21 6.73
CA LEU A 121 1.84 20.87 7.80
C LEU A 121 2.08 21.75 9.05
N ILE A 122 1.34 22.85 9.13
CA ILE A 122 1.48 23.86 10.18
C ILE A 122 0.44 23.63 11.29
N PRO A 123 0.79 23.77 12.59
CA PRO A 123 2.12 24.12 13.11
C PRO A 123 3.08 22.93 13.13
N GLU A 124 4.34 23.16 12.72
CA GLU A 124 5.39 22.14 12.83
C GLU A 124 5.86 22.00 14.29
N PRO A 125 6.00 20.78 14.81
CA PRO A 125 6.49 20.59 16.16
C PRO A 125 8.02 20.61 16.21
N SER A 126 8.59 21.09 17.33
CA SER A 126 10.05 21.19 17.52
C SER A 126 10.80 19.84 17.43
N TRP A 127 10.13 18.73 17.76
CA TRP A 127 10.74 17.40 17.68
C TRP A 127 10.96 16.90 16.24
N LEU A 128 10.36 17.57 15.24
CA LEU A 128 10.39 17.16 13.85
C LEU A 128 11.83 17.15 13.29
N ASP A 129 12.66 18.12 13.68
CA ASP A 129 14.05 18.22 13.20
C ASP A 129 14.88 16.98 13.53
N GLU A 130 14.72 16.43 14.73
CA GLU A 130 15.37 15.18 15.14
C GLU A 130 14.85 13.98 14.34
N ALA A 131 13.53 13.95 14.08
CA ALA A 131 12.93 12.88 13.29
C ALA A 131 13.44 12.88 11.85
N TYR A 132 13.61 14.04 11.21
CA TYR A 132 14.22 14.17 9.88
C TYR A 132 15.64 13.58 9.84
N LYS A 133 16.50 13.98 10.79
CA LYS A 133 17.89 13.48 10.85
C LYS A 133 17.93 11.96 11.01
N ASN A 134 17.04 11.41 11.82
CA ASN A 134 16.95 9.96 12.03
C ASN A 134 16.41 9.23 10.78
N SER A 135 15.38 9.77 10.13
CA SER A 135 14.84 9.21 8.88
C SER A 135 15.86 9.24 7.75
N GLN A 136 16.64 10.32 7.59
CA GLN A 136 17.72 10.40 6.59
C GLN A 136 18.79 9.33 6.84
N LYS A 137 19.26 9.17 8.08
CA LYS A 137 20.20 8.10 8.45
C LYS A 137 19.64 6.71 8.15
N ALA A 138 18.36 6.47 8.42
CA ALA A 138 17.70 5.20 8.13
C ALA A 138 17.53 4.95 6.62
N ALA A 139 17.22 5.98 5.84
CA ALA A 139 17.09 5.90 4.38
C ALA A 139 18.44 5.52 3.74
N ILE A 140 19.53 6.19 4.13
CA ILE A 140 20.89 5.86 3.69
C ILE A 140 21.22 4.39 3.97
N LYS A 141 20.95 3.90 5.20
CA LYS A 141 21.15 2.48 5.53
C LYS A 141 20.37 1.52 4.63
N ARG A 142 19.15 1.86 4.20
CA ARG A 142 18.32 1.01 3.32
C ARG A 142 18.83 0.99 1.87
N HIS A 143 19.38 2.09 1.38
CA HIS A 143 19.84 2.21 -0.01
C HIS A 143 21.22 1.57 -0.27
N HIS A 144 22.08 1.42 0.75
CA HIS A 144 23.43 0.87 0.59
C HIS A 144 23.57 -0.65 0.72
N VAL A 145 22.46 -1.40 0.73
CA VAL A 145 22.52 -2.86 0.98
C VAL A 145 22.75 -3.63 -0.33
N ILE A 146 23.88 -3.33 -1.00
CA ILE A 146 24.37 -4.08 -2.16
C ILE A 146 24.64 -5.51 -1.71
N TRP A 147 24.23 -6.49 -2.52
CA TRP A 147 24.57 -7.90 -2.28
C TRP A 147 26.02 -8.14 -2.71
N ARG A 148 26.86 -8.52 -1.76
CA ARG A 148 28.25 -8.89 -2.05
C ARG A 148 28.31 -10.34 -2.57
N PRO A 149 29.26 -10.68 -3.45
CA PRO A 149 29.42 -12.05 -3.95
C PRO A 149 29.57 -13.09 -2.82
N VAL A 150 30.21 -12.71 -1.71
CA VAL A 150 30.35 -13.57 -0.52
C VAL A 150 29.01 -13.87 0.17
N GLU A 151 28.08 -12.90 0.19
CA GLU A 151 26.73 -13.10 0.74
C GLU A 151 25.90 -14.00 -0.17
N ASP A 152 26.07 -13.89 -1.49
CA ASP A 152 25.42 -14.78 -2.45
C ASP A 152 25.95 -16.22 -2.30
N GLN A 153 27.26 -16.39 -2.15
CA GLN A 153 27.87 -17.70 -1.91
C GLN A 153 27.39 -18.32 -0.59
N PHE A 154 27.30 -17.51 0.48
CA PHE A 154 26.74 -17.94 1.76
C PHE A 154 25.27 -18.35 1.62
N LEU A 155 24.46 -17.54 0.93
CA LEU A 155 23.05 -17.85 0.66
C LEU A 155 22.88 -19.17 -0.09
N LEU A 156 23.63 -19.37 -1.18
CA LEU A 156 23.54 -20.58 -2.00
C LEU A 156 24.02 -21.83 -1.26
N SER A 157 25.13 -21.72 -0.53
CA SER A 157 25.65 -22.85 0.25
C SER A 157 24.71 -23.25 1.40
N SER A 158 24.12 -22.30 2.10
CA SER A 158 23.14 -22.55 3.18
C SER A 158 21.86 -23.19 2.63
N LEU A 159 21.34 -22.72 1.50
CA LEU A 159 20.18 -23.33 0.83
C LEU A 159 20.47 -24.74 0.27
N LYS A 160 21.73 -25.02 -0.09
CA LYS A 160 22.19 -26.36 -0.49
C LYS A 160 22.24 -27.30 0.70
N LYS A 161 22.67 -26.81 1.87
CA LYS A 161 22.64 -27.55 3.15
C LYS A 161 21.20 -27.81 3.64
N GLY A 162 20.25 -26.99 3.23
CA GLY A 162 18.83 -27.13 3.59
C GLY A 162 18.37 -26.19 4.69
N ASP A 163 19.17 -25.15 5.01
CA ASP A 163 18.82 -24.17 6.03
C ASP A 163 17.55 -23.39 5.64
N ALA A 164 16.73 -23.10 6.65
CA ALA A 164 15.53 -22.30 6.48
C ALA A 164 15.89 -20.84 6.15
N TYR A 165 15.01 -20.16 5.41
CA TYR A 165 15.26 -18.77 5.01
C TYR A 165 15.35 -17.82 6.22
N GLU A 166 14.70 -18.17 7.32
CA GLU A 166 14.68 -17.44 8.59
C GLU A 166 16.06 -17.45 9.25
N THR A 167 16.73 -18.59 9.25
CA THR A 167 18.09 -18.76 9.79
C THR A 167 19.11 -18.01 8.93
N ILE A 168 18.99 -18.12 7.60
CA ILE A 168 19.88 -17.43 6.65
C ILE A 168 19.70 -15.91 6.74
N ALA A 169 18.46 -15.43 6.88
CA ALA A 169 18.16 -14.01 7.03
C ALA A 169 18.77 -13.41 8.29
N SER A 170 18.70 -14.15 9.40
CA SER A 170 19.30 -13.73 10.67
C SER A 170 20.82 -13.67 10.56
N ALA A 171 21.45 -14.68 9.94
CA ALA A 171 22.90 -14.72 9.74
C ALA A 171 23.42 -13.62 8.78
N LEU A 172 22.62 -13.19 7.81
CA LEU A 172 22.96 -12.12 6.87
C LEU A 172 22.53 -10.73 7.35
N GLU A 173 21.92 -10.62 8.54
CA GLU A 173 21.31 -9.38 9.06
C GLU A 173 20.35 -8.70 8.06
N ARG A 174 19.64 -9.51 7.26
CA ARG A 174 18.71 -9.05 6.23
C ARG A 174 17.31 -9.57 6.50
N SER A 175 16.30 -8.90 5.97
CA SER A 175 14.93 -9.43 6.05
C SER A 175 14.79 -10.71 5.22
N VAL A 176 13.98 -11.66 5.71
CA VAL A 176 13.61 -12.89 4.98
C VAL A 176 13.13 -12.59 3.56
N ARG A 177 12.39 -11.50 3.39
CA ARG A 177 11.90 -11.04 2.08
C ARG A 177 13.04 -10.65 1.13
N ALA A 178 14.04 -9.94 1.64
CA ALA A 178 15.22 -9.56 0.85
C ALA A 178 16.02 -10.78 0.41
N VAL A 179 16.21 -11.77 1.30
CA VAL A 179 16.89 -13.04 0.98
C VAL A 179 16.14 -13.82 -0.10
N LYS A 180 14.82 -14.02 0.07
CA LYS A 180 13.97 -14.69 -0.94
C LYS A 180 13.99 -13.96 -2.29
N ALA A 181 13.97 -12.62 -2.28
CA ALA A 181 14.05 -11.82 -3.50
C ALA A 181 15.41 -11.97 -4.19
N ARG A 182 16.51 -11.99 -3.42
CA ARG A 182 17.85 -12.20 -3.98
C ARG A 182 18.01 -13.57 -4.60
N TYR A 183 17.57 -14.62 -3.92
CA TYR A 183 17.61 -15.99 -4.46
C TYR A 183 16.85 -16.08 -5.79
N ARG A 184 15.65 -15.48 -5.90
CA ARG A 184 14.91 -15.43 -7.18
C ARG A 184 15.69 -14.72 -8.29
N LYS A 185 16.42 -13.66 -7.95
CA LYS A 185 17.26 -12.92 -8.90
C LYS A 185 18.45 -13.77 -9.37
N LEU A 186 19.14 -14.45 -8.45
CA LEU A 186 20.21 -15.41 -8.78
C LEU A 186 19.71 -16.56 -9.67
N VAL A 187 18.48 -17.01 -9.44
CA VAL A 187 17.83 -18.01 -10.31
C VAL A 187 17.55 -17.46 -11.72
N SER A 188 17.07 -16.22 -11.83
CA SER A 188 16.85 -15.61 -13.15
C SER A 188 18.15 -15.31 -13.91
N GLU A 189 19.23 -15.07 -13.18
CA GLU A 189 20.58 -14.85 -13.73
C GLU A 189 21.28 -16.18 -14.10
N GLY A 190 20.65 -17.33 -13.83
CA GLY A 190 21.20 -18.66 -14.13
C GLY A 190 22.28 -19.15 -13.15
N VAL A 191 22.57 -18.38 -12.10
CA VAL A 191 23.57 -18.71 -11.08
C VAL A 191 23.06 -19.79 -10.12
N ALA A 192 21.73 -19.91 -9.97
CA ALA A 192 21.11 -20.86 -9.05
C ALA A 192 19.96 -21.64 -9.72
N GLU A 193 19.81 -22.91 -9.35
CA GLU A 193 18.68 -23.71 -9.80
C GLU A 193 17.44 -23.48 -8.94
N ARG A 194 16.28 -23.33 -9.59
CA ARG A 194 15.00 -23.31 -8.89
C ARG A 194 14.66 -24.72 -8.43
N LYS A 195 14.68 -24.98 -7.12
CA LYS A 195 14.10 -26.22 -6.55
C LYS A 195 12.63 -26.31 -6.96
N ARG A 196 12.32 -27.18 -7.92
CA ARG A 196 10.96 -27.55 -8.33
C ARG A 196 10.78 -29.02 -7.99
N TYR A 197 10.14 -29.31 -6.85
CA TYR A 197 9.64 -30.66 -6.60
C TYR A 197 8.41 -30.86 -7.49
N ARG A 198 8.60 -31.53 -8.63
CA ARG A 198 7.51 -31.99 -9.48
C ARG A 198 7.44 -33.50 -9.34
N LEU A 199 6.58 -33.99 -8.45
CA LEU A 199 6.25 -35.41 -8.42
C LEU A 199 5.53 -35.75 -9.75
N PRO A 200 6.11 -36.59 -10.62
CA PRO A 200 5.47 -36.97 -11.86
C PRO A 200 4.16 -37.69 -11.56
N TRP A 201 3.18 -37.55 -12.45
CA TRP A 201 1.93 -38.32 -12.37
C TRP A 201 2.16 -39.68 -13.03
N THR A 202 1.89 -40.74 -12.28
CA THR A 202 1.89 -42.11 -12.79
C THR A 202 0.63 -42.37 -13.62
N GLN A 203 0.65 -43.42 -14.46
CA GLN A 203 -0.52 -43.79 -15.25
C GLN A 203 -1.69 -44.20 -14.36
N ILE A 204 -1.41 -44.96 -13.29
CA ILE A 204 -2.41 -45.39 -12.30
C ILE A 204 -3.12 -44.19 -11.68
N GLU A 205 -2.37 -43.16 -11.23
CA GLU A 205 -2.99 -41.94 -10.67
C GLU A 205 -3.84 -41.17 -11.69
N ILE A 206 -3.46 -41.20 -12.96
CA ILE A 206 -4.24 -40.58 -14.03
C ILE A 206 -5.55 -41.33 -14.24
N ASP A 207 -5.50 -42.66 -14.25
CA ASP A 207 -6.67 -43.52 -14.43
C ASP A 207 -7.62 -43.40 -13.24
N MET A 208 -7.09 -43.45 -12.02
CA MET A 208 -7.85 -43.19 -10.78
C MET A 208 -8.52 -41.82 -10.80
N LEU A 209 -7.78 -40.77 -11.21
CA LEU A 209 -8.35 -39.43 -11.36
C LEU A 209 -9.50 -39.40 -12.36
N MET A 210 -9.39 -40.10 -13.49
CA MET A 210 -10.45 -40.16 -14.50
C MET A 210 -11.68 -40.89 -13.97
N ASP A 211 -11.50 -41.97 -13.24
CA ASP A 211 -12.60 -42.76 -12.68
C ASP A 211 -13.33 -42.03 -11.56
N MET A 212 -12.61 -41.34 -10.68
CA MET A 212 -13.21 -40.48 -9.65
C MET A 212 -13.94 -39.27 -10.26
N ASP A 213 -13.41 -38.71 -11.37
CA ASP A 213 -14.09 -37.65 -12.11
C ASP A 213 -15.40 -38.16 -12.76
N LYS A 214 -15.44 -39.41 -13.26
CA LYS A 214 -16.69 -40.03 -13.74
C LYS A 214 -17.72 -40.17 -12.61
N GLN A 215 -17.27 -40.52 -11.41
CA GLN A 215 -18.09 -40.59 -10.19
C GLN A 215 -18.48 -39.21 -9.63
N ARG A 216 -17.95 -38.13 -10.21
CA ARG A 216 -18.20 -36.73 -9.82
C ARG A 216 -17.80 -36.40 -8.38
N LEU A 217 -16.78 -37.05 -7.86
CA LEU A 217 -16.27 -36.79 -6.51
C LEU A 217 -15.76 -35.33 -6.36
N PRO A 218 -15.85 -34.74 -5.16
CA PRO A 218 -15.30 -33.42 -4.88
C PRO A 218 -13.78 -33.43 -5.00
N ASP A 219 -13.17 -32.29 -5.35
CA ASP A 219 -11.71 -32.21 -5.58
C ASP A 219 -10.92 -32.53 -4.31
N LYS A 220 -11.56 -32.35 -3.14
CA LYS A 220 -10.98 -32.64 -1.83
C LYS A 220 -10.80 -34.14 -1.62
N GLU A 221 -11.86 -34.93 -1.85
CA GLU A 221 -11.79 -36.40 -1.72
C GLU A 221 -10.82 -37.00 -2.74
N ILE A 222 -10.82 -36.51 -3.98
CA ILE A 222 -9.86 -36.94 -5.01
C ILE A 222 -8.42 -36.64 -4.59
N ALA A 223 -8.19 -35.48 -3.96
CA ALA A 223 -6.88 -35.07 -3.48
C ALA A 223 -6.41 -35.94 -2.30
N GLU A 224 -7.31 -36.25 -1.36
CA GLU A 224 -7.05 -37.13 -0.22
C GLU A 224 -6.70 -38.55 -0.68
N GLU A 225 -7.50 -39.12 -1.59
CA GLU A 225 -7.31 -40.49 -2.08
C GLU A 225 -6.02 -40.64 -2.90
N LEU A 226 -5.65 -39.62 -3.68
CA LEU A 226 -4.41 -39.62 -4.46
C LEU A 226 -3.18 -39.16 -3.65
N GLY A 227 -3.35 -38.74 -2.39
CA GLY A 227 -2.28 -38.17 -1.57
C GLY A 227 -1.63 -36.92 -2.17
N ARG A 228 -2.42 -36.10 -2.88
CA ARG A 228 -1.96 -34.94 -3.66
C ARG A 228 -2.63 -33.66 -3.17
N GLU A 229 -2.09 -32.49 -3.52
CA GLU A 229 -2.78 -31.23 -3.24
C GLU A 229 -3.93 -30.99 -4.23
N ILE A 230 -5.01 -30.34 -3.77
CA ILE A 230 -6.15 -29.93 -4.61
C ILE A 230 -5.69 -29.13 -5.84
N HIS A 231 -4.67 -28.29 -5.68
CA HIS A 231 -4.09 -27.52 -6.78
C HIS A 231 -3.50 -28.44 -7.87
N ASP A 232 -2.84 -29.53 -7.49
CA ASP A 232 -2.25 -30.49 -8.43
C ASP A 232 -3.32 -31.22 -9.24
N ILE A 233 -4.44 -31.60 -8.60
CA ILE A 233 -5.59 -32.20 -9.28
C ILE A 233 -6.12 -31.24 -10.37
N ARG A 234 -6.38 -29.98 -10.00
CA ARG A 234 -6.91 -28.97 -10.94
C ARG A 234 -5.94 -28.70 -12.08
N TYR A 235 -4.66 -28.58 -11.77
CA TYR A 235 -3.62 -28.36 -12.75
C TYR A 235 -3.50 -29.56 -13.70
N ARG A 236 -3.47 -30.79 -13.17
CA ARG A 236 -3.41 -32.01 -13.98
C ARG A 236 -4.61 -32.15 -14.89
N ARG A 237 -5.82 -31.97 -14.36
CA ARG A 237 -7.07 -32.01 -15.13
C ARG A 237 -7.07 -30.99 -16.27
N LYS A 238 -6.54 -29.78 -16.05
CA LYS A 238 -6.34 -28.79 -17.12
C LYS A 238 -5.40 -29.30 -18.20
N ARG A 239 -4.26 -29.89 -17.85
CA ARG A 239 -3.28 -30.43 -18.82
C ARG A 239 -3.83 -31.62 -19.61
N LEU A 240 -4.62 -32.50 -18.98
CA LEU A 240 -5.26 -33.62 -19.66
C LEU A 240 -6.31 -33.13 -20.67
N ARG A 241 -7.05 -32.07 -20.35
CA ARG A 241 -7.96 -31.40 -21.30
C ARG A 241 -7.24 -30.76 -22.48
N GLU A 242 -6.15 -30.04 -22.23
CA GLU A 242 -5.33 -29.44 -23.29
C GLU A 242 -4.79 -30.49 -24.27
N LYS A 243 -4.56 -31.73 -23.79
CA LYS A 243 -4.13 -32.86 -24.62
C LYS A 243 -5.29 -33.64 -25.25
N GLY A 244 -6.54 -33.30 -24.97
CA GLY A 244 -7.72 -34.03 -25.46
C GLY A 244 -7.94 -35.42 -24.83
N ILE A 245 -7.19 -35.77 -23.79
CA ILE A 245 -7.23 -37.10 -23.15
C ILE A 245 -8.40 -37.20 -22.16
N HIS A 246 -8.80 -36.09 -21.55
CA HIS A 246 -9.87 -36.04 -20.56
C HIS A 246 -10.77 -34.84 -20.79
N ASN A 247 -12.09 -35.01 -20.73
CA ASN A 247 -13.06 -33.95 -21.06
C ASN A 247 -13.90 -33.48 -19.87
N PHE A 248 -13.59 -33.92 -18.65
CA PHE A 248 -14.36 -33.55 -17.47
C PHE A 248 -14.27 -32.04 -17.16
N ARG A 249 -15.46 -31.42 -17.02
CA ARG A 249 -15.64 -30.03 -16.59
C ARG A 249 -16.56 -30.00 -15.39
N LYS A 250 -16.07 -29.49 -14.25
CA LYS A 250 -16.96 -29.16 -13.13
C LYS A 250 -17.83 -27.96 -13.50
N ARG A 251 -19.12 -28.03 -13.14
CA ARG A 251 -19.97 -26.85 -13.08
C ARG A 251 -19.36 -25.89 -12.05
N LYS A 252 -19.24 -24.61 -12.39
CA LYS A 252 -18.91 -23.59 -11.40
C LYS A 252 -20.02 -23.64 -10.35
N SER A 253 -19.66 -23.96 -9.11
CA SER A 253 -20.52 -23.67 -7.97
C SER A 253 -20.76 -22.15 -7.96
N SER A 254 -22.04 -21.76 -8.03
CA SER A 254 -22.49 -20.39 -7.76
C SER A 254 -22.03 -19.92 -6.39
#